data_AF-A0A7S1RNE8-F1
#
_entry.id   AF-A0A7S1RNE8-F1
#
_cell.length_a   1.000
_cell.length_b   1.000
_cell.length_c   1.000
_cell.angle_alpha   90.00
_cell.angle_beta   90.00
_cell.angle_gamma   90.00
#
_symmetry.space_group_name_H-M   'P 1'
#
loop_
_entity.id
_entity.type
_entity.pdbx_description
1 polymer ?
#
loop_
_entity_poly.entity_id
_entity_poly.type
_entity_poly.pdbx_seq_one_letter_code
_entity_poly.pdbx_strand_id
1 'polypeptide(L)'
;TLSFARCLELSGRQVAPQPGYQAGPPKLEELYGNPVATGPAAARNLGKGAAPDEEPGAPSSSKGGSGGAGAALSAERQAKADEARRMPFRVWLESLDESRFLCQYHDQIAENFDSLEQIVEIYVKSGEVQKSFFEDAGIKKLGHRRIFEKWFHETFGLQGAG
;
A
#
# COMPACT_ATOMS: atom_id res chain seq x y z
N THR A 1 17.46 -9.87 2.46
CA THR A 1 16.30 -10.17 1.62
C THR A 1 16.73 -10.12 0.18
N LEU A 2 16.41 -11.15 -0.62
CA LEU A 2 16.70 -11.14 -2.05
C LEU A 2 15.61 -10.35 -2.78
N SER A 3 15.99 -9.45 -3.69
CA SER A 3 15.06 -8.78 -4.60
C SER A 3 14.45 -9.81 -5.56
N PHE A 4 13.22 -9.57 -6.02
CA PHE A 4 12.47 -10.46 -6.91
C PHE A 4 13.21 -10.78 -8.23
N ALA A 5 14.13 -9.90 -8.66
CA ALA A 5 15.09 -10.17 -9.74
C ALA A 5 15.86 -11.50 -9.57
N ARG A 6 16.12 -11.95 -8.33
CA ARG A 6 16.78 -13.22 -8.01
C ARG A 6 15.83 -14.42 -7.87
N CYS A 7 14.52 -14.20 -7.80
CA CYS A 7 13.51 -15.26 -7.84
C CYS A 7 13.19 -15.68 -9.28
N LEU A 8 13.12 -14.72 -10.21
CA LEU A 8 12.96 -14.99 -11.64
C LEU A 8 14.06 -15.90 -12.20
N GLU A 9 15.29 -15.79 -11.71
CA GLU A 9 16.44 -16.59 -12.13
C GLU A 9 16.33 -18.08 -11.73
N LEU A 10 15.49 -18.42 -10.74
CA LEU A 10 15.17 -19.81 -10.37
C LEU A 10 14.04 -20.42 -11.23
N SER A 11 13.30 -19.61 -11.99
CA SER A 11 12.17 -20.07 -12.83
C SER A 11 12.61 -20.65 -14.18
N GLY A 12 13.89 -20.53 -14.58
CA GLY A 12 14.39 -21.02 -15.87
C GLY A 12 13.75 -20.34 -17.11
N ARG A 13 12.99 -19.25 -16.92
CA ARG A 13 12.28 -18.54 -17.99
C ARG A 13 13.27 -17.64 -18.74
N GLN A 14 13.89 -18.20 -19.78
CA GLN A 14 14.79 -17.46 -20.66
C GLN A 14 14.00 -16.37 -21.41
N VAL A 15 14.08 -15.13 -20.94
CA VAL A 15 13.51 -13.97 -21.65
C VAL A 15 14.28 -13.78 -22.95
N ALA A 16 13.61 -13.98 -24.08
CA ALA A 16 14.23 -13.77 -25.39
C ALA A 16 14.64 -12.29 -25.55
N PRO A 17 15.82 -12.00 -26.12
CA PRO A 17 16.25 -10.62 -26.33
C PRO A 17 15.33 -9.93 -27.34
N GLN A 18 14.60 -8.91 -26.89
CA GLN A 18 13.76 -8.07 -27.75
C GLN A 18 14.63 -7.34 -28.78
N PRO A 19 14.34 -7.43 -30.10
CA PRO A 19 15.11 -6.73 -31.11
C PRO A 19 14.82 -5.23 -31.12
N GLY A 20 15.83 -4.43 -30.72
CA GLY A 20 16.06 -3.11 -31.34
C GLY A 20 15.11 -1.97 -30.97
N TYR A 21 14.98 -1.62 -29.68
CA TYR A 21 14.60 -0.24 -29.31
C TYR A 21 15.77 0.72 -29.53
N GLN A 22 16.01 1.09 -30.79
CA GLN A 22 16.96 2.15 -31.17
C GLN A 22 16.20 3.45 -31.50
N ALA A 23 15.52 3.99 -30.49
CA ALA A 23 15.01 5.35 -30.49
C ALA A 23 15.49 6.01 -29.19
N GLY A 24 16.48 6.90 -29.29
CA GLY A 24 16.97 7.63 -28.12
C GLY A 24 15.87 8.50 -27.51
N PRO A 25 15.89 8.73 -26.19
CA PRO A 25 14.90 9.60 -25.55
C PRO A 25 14.95 11.01 -26.18
N PRO A 26 13.80 11.64 -26.46
CA PRO A 26 13.78 13.03 -26.87
C PRO A 26 14.43 13.89 -25.78
N LYS A 27 15.27 14.86 -26.17
CA LYS A 27 15.95 15.74 -25.22
C LYS A 27 14.92 16.55 -24.44
N LEU A 28 14.92 16.36 -23.11
CA LEU A 28 14.01 17.01 -22.18
C LEU A 28 14.27 18.52 -22.00
N GLU A 29 15.28 19.06 -22.67
CA GLU A 29 15.78 20.43 -22.51
C GLU A 29 15.00 21.48 -23.32
N GLU A 30 14.18 21.09 -24.32
CA GLU A 30 13.43 22.04 -25.16
C GLU A 30 12.02 22.39 -24.65
N LEU A 31 11.48 21.67 -23.66
CA LEU A 31 10.11 21.88 -23.17
C LEU A 31 9.97 22.74 -21.90
N TYR A 32 11.08 23.17 -21.29
CA TYR A 32 11.08 23.94 -20.04
C TYR A 32 11.94 25.20 -20.11
N GLY A 33 11.50 26.15 -20.93
CA GLY A 33 11.99 27.53 -20.88
C GLY A 33 11.54 28.23 -19.59
N ASN A 34 12.49 28.51 -18.69
CA ASN A 34 12.39 29.55 -17.65
C ASN A 34 12.39 30.94 -18.31
N PRO A 35 11.77 32.02 -17.75
CA PRO A 35 11.92 32.48 -16.35
C PRO A 35 10.57 33.01 -15.74
N VAL A 36 10.42 33.85 -14.68
CA VAL A 36 11.35 34.73 -13.95
C VAL A 36 10.92 35.07 -12.49
N ALA A 37 11.91 35.02 -11.58
CA ALA A 37 12.22 35.85 -10.39
C ALA A 37 11.18 36.54 -9.44
N THR A 38 11.66 36.75 -8.19
CA THR A 38 11.25 37.77 -7.19
C THR A 38 9.90 37.52 -6.48
N GLY A 39 9.74 37.57 -5.15
CA GLY A 39 10.49 38.19 -4.05
C GLY A 39 9.84 37.86 -2.68
N PRO A 40 10.14 38.58 -1.57
CA PRO A 40 10.32 37.91 -0.27
C PRO A 40 9.35 38.28 0.90
N ALA A 41 9.54 37.52 1.99
CA ALA A 41 9.58 37.96 3.41
C ALA A 41 8.41 37.69 4.38
N ALA A 42 8.81 37.59 5.66
CA ALA A 42 8.05 37.63 6.92
C ALA A 42 7.19 36.40 7.33
N ALA A 43 6.99 36.09 8.63
CA ALA A 43 7.73 36.32 9.88
C ALA A 43 7.01 35.58 11.06
N ARG A 44 7.69 35.40 12.22
CA ARG A 44 7.09 35.36 13.60
C ARG A 44 6.21 34.14 13.99
N ASN A 45 6.01 33.75 15.27
CA ASN A 45 6.76 33.92 16.54
C ASN A 45 6.20 32.98 17.66
N LEU A 46 6.98 32.75 18.74
CA LEU A 46 6.59 32.57 20.17
C LEU A 46 5.42 31.65 20.65
N GLY A 47 5.68 30.90 21.74
CA GLY A 47 4.68 30.47 22.75
C GLY A 47 4.69 28.94 23.04
N LYS A 48 4.96 28.33 24.21
CA LYS A 48 5.12 28.66 25.65
C LYS A 48 3.95 28.14 26.53
N GLY A 49 4.29 27.22 27.46
CA GLY A 49 3.44 26.69 28.54
C GLY A 49 3.09 25.20 28.34
N ALA A 50 2.78 24.39 29.35
CA ALA A 50 2.96 24.37 30.82
C ALA A 50 2.34 23.02 31.29
N ALA A 51 2.77 22.44 32.41
CA ALA A 51 2.20 21.19 32.97
C ALA A 51 0.82 21.42 33.64
N PRO A 52 0.02 20.37 33.91
CA PRO A 52 0.22 19.45 35.05
C PRO A 52 0.17 17.96 34.63
N ASP A 53 0.69 16.95 35.35
CA ASP A 53 0.40 16.48 36.72
C ASP A 53 -1.07 16.10 36.95
N GLU A 54 -1.43 14.85 36.66
CA GLU A 54 -2.44 14.08 37.40
C GLU A 54 -2.14 12.58 37.34
N GLU A 55 -2.26 11.95 38.51
CA GLU A 55 -2.24 10.51 38.76
C GLU A 55 -3.56 9.86 38.26
N PRO A 56 -3.59 8.57 37.92
CA PRO A 56 -4.46 7.71 38.73
C PRO A 56 -3.99 6.25 38.86
N GLY A 57 -3.76 5.82 40.10
CA GLY A 57 -3.70 4.42 40.47
C GLY A 57 -5.09 3.78 40.62
N ALA A 58 -5.36 2.71 39.86
CA ALA A 58 -6.45 1.77 40.15
C ALA A 58 -6.19 0.37 39.58
N PRO A 59 -5.79 -0.63 40.40
CA PRO A 59 -5.85 -2.02 40.01
C PRO A 59 -7.22 -2.62 40.33
N SER A 60 -7.96 -3.07 39.32
CA SER A 60 -9.11 -3.96 39.53
C SER A 60 -9.12 -5.10 38.52
N SER A 61 -8.93 -6.30 39.05
CA SER A 61 -8.85 -7.54 38.27
C SER A 61 -10.22 -7.99 37.80
N SER A 62 -10.27 -8.44 36.54
CA SER A 62 -11.06 -9.57 36.01
C SER A 62 -12.41 -9.94 36.66
N LYS A 63 -13.42 -10.18 35.82
CA LYS A 63 -13.92 -11.54 35.48
C LYS A 63 -15.38 -11.48 34.99
N GLY A 64 -15.63 -11.85 33.74
CA GLY A 64 -16.97 -11.90 33.17
C GLY A 64 -16.90 -12.32 31.71
N GLY A 65 -17.16 -13.61 31.42
CA GLY A 65 -17.08 -14.14 30.06
C GLY A 65 -18.33 -13.86 29.24
N SER A 66 -18.17 -13.73 27.92
CA SER A 66 -19.24 -13.94 26.94
C SER A 66 -18.65 -14.53 25.66
N GLY A 67 -18.18 -15.77 25.75
CA GLY A 67 -17.69 -16.53 24.61
C GLY A 67 -18.87 -17.02 23.76
N GLY A 68 -19.17 -16.32 22.67
CA GLY A 68 -20.22 -16.71 21.72
C GLY A 68 -20.33 -15.82 20.48
N ALA A 69 -20.26 -14.49 20.64
CA ALA A 69 -20.47 -13.56 19.54
C ALA A 69 -19.26 -13.44 18.57
N GLY A 70 -18.02 -13.60 19.06
CA GLY A 70 -16.81 -13.36 18.26
C GLY A 70 -16.57 -14.37 17.12
N ALA A 71 -17.08 -15.59 17.23
CA ALA A 71 -16.85 -16.63 16.22
C ALA A 71 -17.56 -16.34 14.89
N ALA A 72 -18.80 -15.84 14.94
CA ALA A 72 -19.59 -15.51 13.74
C ALA A 72 -18.99 -14.31 12.98
N LEU A 73 -18.64 -13.24 13.70
CA LEU A 73 -18.01 -12.05 13.13
C LEU A 73 -16.65 -12.35 12.47
N SER A 74 -15.89 -13.29 13.04
CA SER A 74 -14.62 -13.73 12.47
C SER A 74 -14.80 -14.52 11.15
N ALA A 75 -15.77 -15.42 11.10
CA ALA A 75 -16.06 -16.22 9.91
C ALA A 75 -16.54 -15.37 8.72
N GLU A 76 -17.44 -14.42 8.94
CA GLU A 76 -17.97 -13.54 7.89
C GLU A 76 -16.89 -12.60 7.35
N ARG A 77 -16.00 -12.10 8.23
CA ARG A 77 -14.84 -11.29 7.82
C ARG A 77 -13.80 -12.10 7.05
N GLN A 78 -13.57 -13.36 7.43
CA GLN A 78 -12.70 -14.27 6.69
C GLN A 78 -13.26 -14.55 5.29
N ALA A 79 -14.56 -14.81 5.15
CA ALA A 79 -15.21 -14.99 3.86
C ALA A 79 -15.05 -13.75 2.96
N LYS A 80 -15.25 -12.54 3.50
CA LYS A 80 -15.01 -11.28 2.77
C LYS A 80 -13.54 -11.12 2.33
N ALA A 81 -12.59 -11.48 3.19
CA ALA A 81 -11.16 -11.43 2.86
C ALA A 81 -10.80 -12.44 1.74
N ASP A 82 -11.40 -13.63 1.76
CA ASP A 82 -11.22 -14.67 0.75
C ASP A 82 -11.96 -14.38 -0.57
N GLU A 83 -13.05 -13.62 -0.55
CA GLU A 83 -13.66 -13.04 -1.74
C GLU A 83 -12.75 -11.94 -2.34
N ALA A 84 -12.26 -11.03 -1.50
CA ALA A 84 -11.35 -9.96 -1.91
C ALA A 84 -10.07 -10.48 -2.59
N ARG A 85 -9.49 -11.59 -2.09
CA ARG A 85 -8.31 -12.26 -2.70
C ARG A 85 -8.56 -12.76 -4.14
N ARG A 86 -9.80 -13.10 -4.47
CA ARG A 86 -10.19 -13.65 -5.79
C ARG A 86 -10.66 -12.57 -6.77
N MET A 87 -10.64 -11.31 -6.35
CA MET A 87 -11.02 -10.18 -7.20
C MET A 87 -9.97 -9.95 -8.30
N PRO A 88 -10.36 -9.84 -9.59
CA PRO A 88 -9.43 -9.54 -10.66
C PRO A 88 -8.87 -8.11 -10.51
N PHE A 89 -7.59 -7.90 -10.87
CA PHE A 89 -6.87 -6.66 -10.59
C PHE A 89 -7.60 -5.39 -10.99
N ARG A 90 -8.28 -5.39 -12.14
CA ARG A 90 -9.05 -4.23 -12.59
C ARG A 90 -10.19 -3.87 -11.64
N VAL A 91 -11.01 -4.86 -11.24
CA VAL A 91 -12.14 -4.63 -10.32
C VAL A 91 -11.61 -4.21 -8.94
N TRP A 92 -10.49 -4.79 -8.50
CA TRP A 92 -9.81 -4.37 -7.29
C TRP A 92 -9.35 -2.91 -7.35
N LEU A 93 -8.61 -2.50 -8.38
CA LEU A 93 -8.13 -1.13 -8.55
C LEU A 93 -9.26 -0.11 -8.70
N GLU A 94 -10.38 -0.48 -9.34
CA GLU A 94 -11.60 0.34 -9.40
C GLU A 94 -12.32 0.42 -8.04
N SER A 95 -12.18 -0.57 -7.15
CA SER A 95 -12.75 -0.54 -5.79
C SER A 95 -11.95 0.30 -4.78
N LEU A 96 -10.67 0.59 -5.08
CA LEU A 96 -9.78 1.36 -4.21
C LEU A 96 -10.01 2.88 -4.30
N ASP A 97 -10.48 3.37 -5.45
CA ASP A 97 -10.55 4.79 -5.78
C ASP A 97 -11.64 5.07 -6.84
N GLU A 98 -12.64 5.87 -6.49
CA GLU A 98 -13.74 6.27 -7.37
C GLU A 98 -13.25 7.01 -8.63
N SER A 99 -12.13 7.75 -8.52
CA SER A 99 -11.54 8.46 -9.65
C SER A 99 -10.74 7.57 -10.60
N ARG A 100 -10.62 6.27 -10.29
CA ARG A 100 -9.92 5.22 -11.05
C ARG A 100 -8.46 5.53 -11.38
N PHE A 101 -7.81 6.49 -10.70
CA PHE A 101 -6.41 6.83 -10.99
C PHE A 101 -5.47 5.65 -10.73
N LEU A 102 -5.83 4.74 -9.82
CA LEU A 102 -5.04 3.53 -9.54
C LEU A 102 -5.08 2.49 -10.66
N CYS A 103 -6.03 2.56 -11.60
CA CYS A 103 -6.06 1.68 -12.77
C CYS A 103 -4.81 1.83 -13.66
N GLN A 104 -4.07 2.95 -13.55
CA GLN A 104 -2.79 3.13 -14.25
C GLN A 104 -1.71 2.10 -13.88
N TYR A 105 -1.88 1.37 -12.77
CA TYR A 105 -0.96 0.33 -12.32
C TYR A 105 -1.37 -1.08 -12.77
N HIS A 106 -2.53 -1.22 -13.44
CA HIS A 106 -3.08 -2.52 -13.83
C HIS A 106 -2.06 -3.38 -14.58
N ASP A 107 -1.46 -2.84 -15.64
CA ASP A 107 -0.60 -3.62 -16.54
C ASP A 107 0.69 -4.02 -15.83
N GLN A 108 1.33 -3.10 -15.10
CA GLN A 108 2.51 -3.38 -14.28
C GLN A 108 2.23 -4.44 -13.21
N ILE A 109 1.05 -4.43 -12.59
CA ILE A 109 0.64 -5.44 -11.60
C ILE A 109 0.41 -6.79 -12.28
N ALA A 110 -0.32 -6.83 -13.40
CA ALA A 110 -0.62 -8.04 -14.15
C ALA A 110 0.61 -8.68 -14.85
N GLU A 111 1.65 -7.90 -15.13
CA GLU A 111 2.94 -8.41 -15.64
C GLU A 111 3.79 -9.09 -14.56
N ASN A 112 3.62 -8.71 -13.28
CA ASN A 112 4.45 -9.20 -12.17
C ASN A 112 3.72 -10.22 -11.28
N PHE A 113 2.39 -10.26 -11.32
CA PHE A 113 1.56 -11.11 -10.46
C PHE A 113 0.42 -11.77 -11.24
N ASP A 114 0.17 -13.05 -10.95
CA ASP A 114 -0.90 -13.84 -11.56
C ASP A 114 -2.27 -13.58 -10.91
N SER A 115 -2.28 -13.22 -9.61
CA SER A 115 -3.51 -12.99 -8.83
C SER A 115 -3.31 -12.05 -7.64
N LEU A 116 -4.41 -11.51 -7.11
CA LEU A 116 -4.40 -10.72 -5.88
C LEU A 116 -4.15 -11.59 -4.63
N GLU A 117 -4.51 -12.87 -4.68
CA GLU A 117 -4.14 -13.88 -3.68
C GLU A 117 -2.62 -14.01 -3.52
N GLN A 118 -1.88 -14.08 -4.63
CA GLN A 118 -0.41 -14.13 -4.64
C GLN A 118 0.22 -12.86 -4.02
N ILE A 119 -0.35 -11.68 -4.30
CA ILE A 119 0.10 -10.42 -3.68
C ILE A 119 -0.12 -10.46 -2.16
N VAL A 120 -1.29 -10.94 -1.71
CA VAL A 120 -1.61 -11.05 -0.29
C VAL A 120 -0.68 -12.05 0.41
N GLU A 121 -0.42 -13.22 -0.18
CA GLU A 121 0.45 -14.25 0.39
C GLU A 121 1.91 -13.77 0.55
N ILE A 122 2.48 -13.13 -0.47
CA ILE A 122 3.90 -12.74 -0.48
C ILE A 122 4.13 -11.46 0.33
N TYR A 123 3.26 -10.45 0.16
CA TYR A 123 3.53 -9.09 0.62
C TYR A 123 2.73 -8.66 1.85
N VAL A 124 1.60 -9.29 2.19
CA VAL A 124 0.77 -8.85 3.32
C VAL A 124 1.09 -9.69 4.57
N LYS A 125 1.44 -9.03 5.68
CA LYS A 125 1.74 -9.66 6.97
C LYS A 125 0.98 -8.91 8.06
N SER A 126 0.18 -9.63 8.86
CA SER A 126 -0.69 -9.04 9.89
C SER A 126 -1.65 -7.94 9.38
N GLY A 127 -1.93 -7.93 8.06
CA GLY A 127 -2.71 -6.89 7.37
C GLY A 127 -1.92 -5.66 6.93
N GLU A 128 -0.62 -5.60 7.17
CA GLU A 128 0.27 -4.58 6.62
C GLU A 128 0.91 -5.06 5.31
N VAL A 129 0.89 -4.22 4.28
CA VAL A 129 1.53 -4.51 2.99
C VAL A 129 3.00 -4.07 3.00
N GLN A 130 3.91 -4.99 2.65
CA GLN A 130 5.35 -4.74 2.65
C GLN A 130 5.75 -3.74 1.55
N LYS A 131 6.72 -2.88 1.85
CA LYS A 131 7.23 -1.83 0.94
C LYS A 131 7.66 -2.34 -0.45
N SER A 132 8.14 -3.58 -0.53
CA SER A 132 8.57 -4.23 -1.77
C SER A 132 7.44 -4.37 -2.80
N PHE A 133 6.18 -4.57 -2.38
CA PHE A 133 5.03 -4.60 -3.30
C PHE A 133 4.97 -3.32 -4.14
N PHE A 134 5.16 -2.16 -3.52
CA PHE A 134 5.13 -0.88 -4.22
C PHE A 134 6.35 -0.61 -5.10
N GLU A 135 7.44 -1.34 -4.92
CA GLU A 135 8.63 -1.27 -5.76
C GLU A 135 8.43 -2.15 -7.00
N ASP A 136 7.98 -3.39 -6.79
CA ASP A 136 7.68 -4.37 -7.84
C ASP A 136 6.48 -3.94 -8.72
N ALA A 137 5.42 -3.37 -8.13
CA ALA A 137 4.26 -2.80 -8.83
C ALA A 137 4.47 -1.37 -9.38
N GLY A 138 5.68 -0.79 -9.25
CA GLY A 138 6.00 0.55 -9.79
C GLY A 138 5.29 1.74 -9.12
N ILE A 139 4.63 1.55 -7.97
CA ILE A 139 3.82 2.57 -7.28
C ILE A 139 4.74 3.55 -6.52
N LYS A 140 5.18 4.63 -7.17
CA LYS A 140 6.12 5.60 -6.58
C LYS A 140 5.47 6.72 -5.73
N LYS A 141 4.19 7.06 -5.97
CA LYS A 141 3.51 8.19 -5.31
C LYS A 141 3.04 7.82 -3.89
N LEU A 142 3.42 8.61 -2.88
CA LEU A 142 3.04 8.37 -1.47
C LEU A 142 1.52 8.34 -1.27
N GLY A 143 0.78 9.26 -1.89
CA GLY A 143 -0.69 9.28 -1.79
C GLY A 143 -1.34 8.00 -2.31
N HIS A 144 -0.79 7.41 -3.38
CA HIS A 144 -1.31 6.16 -3.94
C HIS A 144 -0.98 4.98 -3.01
N ARG A 145 0.25 4.91 -2.47
CA ARG A 145 0.65 3.87 -1.49
C ARG A 145 -0.30 3.81 -0.29
N ARG A 146 -0.67 4.96 0.27
CA ARG A 146 -1.61 5.06 1.40
C ARG A 146 -2.99 4.47 1.12
N ILE A 147 -3.48 4.53 -0.12
CA ILE A 147 -4.78 3.94 -0.50
C ILE A 147 -4.70 2.40 -0.44
N PHE A 148 -3.64 1.82 -1.00
CA PHE A 148 -3.37 0.38 -0.88
C PHE A 148 -3.16 -0.03 0.58
N GLU A 149 -2.31 0.68 1.34
CA GLU A 149 -2.04 0.41 2.77
C GLU A 149 -3.35 0.37 3.58
N LYS A 150 -4.21 1.38 3.40
CA LYS A 150 -5.53 1.45 4.03
C LYS A 150 -6.39 0.23 3.65
N TRP A 151 -6.51 -0.10 2.37
CA TRP A 151 -7.36 -1.21 1.92
C TRP A 151 -6.88 -2.57 2.43
N PHE A 152 -5.57 -2.84 2.40
CA PHE A 152 -5.01 -4.08 2.95
C PHE A 152 -5.26 -4.16 4.47
N HIS A 153 -5.14 -3.05 5.19
CA HIS A 153 -5.42 -2.99 6.63
C HIS A 153 -6.92 -3.19 6.95
N GLU A 154 -7.84 -2.55 6.22
CA GLU A 154 -9.28 -2.71 6.42
C GLU A 154 -9.77 -4.13 6.08
N THR A 155 -9.19 -4.74 5.04
CA THR A 155 -9.57 -6.06 4.52
C THR A 155 -8.93 -7.22 5.29
N PHE A 156 -7.64 -7.13 5.63
CA PHE A 156 -6.85 -8.24 6.22
C PHE A 156 -6.24 -7.92 7.59
N GLY A 157 -6.29 -6.66 8.06
CA GLY A 157 -5.77 -6.27 9.38
C GLY A 157 -6.59 -6.86 10.51
N LEU A 158 -5.90 -7.44 11.49
CA LEU A 158 -6.49 -7.89 12.74
C LEU A 158 -6.96 -6.67 13.54
N GLN A 159 -8.27 -6.45 13.68
CA GLN A 159 -8.77 -5.42 14.59
C GLN A 159 -8.52 -5.86 16.02
N GLY A 160 -7.74 -5.08 16.76
CA GLY A 160 -7.28 -5.46 18.10
C GLY A 160 -6.62 -4.33 18.90
N ALA A 161 -7.19 -3.12 18.88
CA ALA A 161 -6.99 -2.09 19.89
C ALA A 161 -7.98 -0.93 19.68
N GLY A 162 -9.13 -0.99 20.34
CA GLY A 162 -10.09 0.10 20.52
C GLY A 162 -10.70 -0.03 21.90
#